data_AF-A0A1I8NLV1-F1
#
_entry.id   AF-A0A1I8NLV1-F1
#
_cell.length_a   1.000
_cell.length_b   1.000
_cell.length_c   1.000
_cell.angle_alpha   90.00
_cell.angle_beta   90.00
_cell.angle_gamma   90.00
#
_symmetry.space_group_name_H-M   'P 1'
#
loop_
_entity.id
_entity.type
_entity.pdbx_description
1 polymer ?
#
loop_
_entity_poly.entity_id
_entity_poly.type
_entity_poly.pdbx_seq_one_letter_code
_entity_poly.pdbx_strand_id
1 'polypeptide(L)'
;MNNTCFSLQNLGDDGGDGVSTIKKDQILERLNKRNKERQNYLDVKLEQRHKETQDSEGADYFSQAFADKVREIEVRVKNISEISAKKSVGEGTSIDIARHFTEITMEIQELQRYLTNSTMFLTDFKIKACQSIVNDLMQTCEEAKLKLMPKKKFGFSGRKVTPKPSLNPKLAKSDNLDGVDNSELPAAVCSSKVNWTLCNRTNEYICLAGDAVHSKDITIANLKNCFVELQGPAGSVQISHCSDCTFLCGPIARSLFADFCNNCSLGAACQQMRLHSSSQCQIYLHVTCRAIIEDCKHIEIAPYNYDYSSIEDDFSTASLNKELNNYKDVADFNWLSPDVPSPNWHLVKNCPSVNWNEKRQEFLSRRVDNASL
;
A
#
# COMPACT_ATOMS: atom_id res chain seq x y z
N MET A 1 51.02 -67.71 11.58
CA MET A 1 50.11 -68.87 11.72
C MET A 1 48.70 -68.30 11.73
N ASN A 2 47.78 -68.48 10.79
CA ASN A 2 47.71 -69.27 9.57
C ASN A 2 46.84 -68.49 8.56
N ASN A 3 47.21 -68.58 7.28
CA ASN A 3 46.33 -68.32 6.15
C ASN A 3 45.17 -69.33 6.16
N THR A 4 43.96 -68.88 5.82
CA THR A 4 43.01 -69.73 5.09
C THR A 4 42.11 -68.89 4.20
N CYS A 5 42.41 -68.98 2.91
CA CYS A 5 41.53 -68.73 1.79
C CYS A 5 40.29 -69.64 1.89
N PHE A 6 39.10 -69.11 1.59
CA PHE A 6 37.95 -69.94 1.22
C PHE A 6 37.27 -69.36 -0.03
N SER A 7 37.08 -70.26 -1.00
CA SER A 7 36.62 -70.05 -2.37
C SER A 7 35.27 -69.35 -2.50
N LEU A 8 35.18 -68.49 -3.51
CA LEU A 8 33.94 -68.24 -4.23
C LEU A 8 33.54 -69.53 -4.97
N GLN A 9 32.48 -70.20 -4.49
CA GLN A 9 31.72 -71.12 -5.31
C GLN A 9 30.46 -70.40 -5.79
N ASN A 10 30.43 -70.11 -7.09
CA ASN A 10 29.19 -69.87 -7.83
C ASN A 10 28.32 -71.12 -7.70
N LEU A 11 27.21 -71.01 -6.97
CA LEU A 11 26.04 -71.85 -7.14
C LEU A 11 24.93 -70.90 -7.59
N GLY A 12 24.50 -71.09 -8.84
CA GLY A 12 23.32 -70.43 -9.35
C GLY A 12 22.12 -70.84 -8.51
N ASP A 13 21.33 -69.86 -8.10
CA ASP A 13 19.93 -70.06 -7.78
C ASP A 13 19.14 -68.95 -8.48
N ASP A 14 18.20 -69.41 -9.29
CA ASP A 14 17.38 -68.67 -10.23
C ASP A 14 16.07 -68.30 -9.51
N GLY A 15 15.68 -67.02 -9.48
CA GLY A 15 14.29 -66.63 -9.20
C GLY A 15 13.93 -65.82 -7.94
N GLY A 16 14.87 -65.15 -7.25
CA GLY A 16 14.58 -64.41 -5.99
C GLY A 16 14.52 -62.86 -6.04
N ASP A 17 15.20 -62.22 -6.98
CA ASP A 17 15.56 -60.79 -6.84
C ASP A 17 14.47 -59.79 -7.23
N GLY A 18 13.51 -60.18 -8.08
CA GLY A 18 12.41 -59.30 -8.50
C GLY A 18 11.45 -58.94 -7.35
N VAL A 19 11.14 -59.90 -6.48
CA VAL A 19 10.15 -59.72 -5.40
C VAL A 19 10.70 -58.86 -4.24
N SER A 20 12.01 -58.97 -3.96
CA SER A 20 12.69 -58.16 -2.94
C SER A 20 12.80 -56.69 -3.35
N THR A 21 13.07 -56.44 -4.63
CA THR A 21 13.19 -55.10 -5.21
C THR A 21 11.82 -54.40 -5.26
N ILE A 22 10.77 -55.09 -5.70
CA ILE A 22 9.38 -54.58 -5.69
C ILE A 22 8.93 -54.21 -4.26
N LYS A 23 9.28 -55.00 -3.25
CA LYS A 23 8.95 -54.69 -1.84
C LYS A 23 9.70 -53.46 -1.34
N LYS A 24 10.97 -53.28 -1.72
CA LYS A 24 11.76 -52.08 -1.37
C LYS A 24 11.18 -50.82 -2.02
N ASP A 25 10.78 -50.90 -3.28
CA ASP A 25 10.18 -49.79 -4.01
C ASP A 25 8.82 -49.39 -3.41
N GLN A 26 7.98 -50.37 -3.06
CA GLN A 26 6.71 -50.10 -2.37
C GLN A 26 6.91 -49.47 -0.97
N ILE A 27 7.97 -49.85 -0.26
CA ILE A 27 8.32 -49.25 1.04
C ILE A 27 8.82 -47.81 0.84
N LEU A 28 9.65 -47.56 -0.17
CA LEU A 28 10.16 -46.23 -0.52
C LEU A 28 9.04 -45.29 -0.96
N GLU A 29 8.10 -45.78 -1.77
CA GLU A 29 6.93 -45.03 -2.20
C GLU A 29 6.01 -44.66 -1.03
N ARG A 30 5.76 -45.60 -0.10
CA ARG A 30 5.03 -45.33 1.15
C ARG A 30 5.77 -44.36 2.08
N LEU A 31 7.09 -44.36 2.08
CA LEU A 31 7.90 -43.42 2.85
C LEU A 31 7.83 -42.02 2.24
N ASN A 32 8.00 -41.91 0.92
CA ASN A 32 7.90 -40.64 0.19
C ASN A 32 6.50 -40.03 0.28
N LYS A 33 5.44 -40.85 0.19
CA LYS A 33 4.07 -40.40 0.40
C LYS A 33 3.86 -39.83 1.81
N ARG A 34 4.33 -40.54 2.85
CA ARG A 34 4.24 -40.04 4.23
C ARG A 34 5.09 -38.79 4.47
N ASN A 35 6.24 -38.68 3.84
CA ASN A 35 7.08 -37.47 3.93
C ASN A 35 6.40 -36.28 3.24
N LYS A 36 5.79 -36.50 2.06
CA LYS A 36 5.01 -35.48 1.35
C LYS A 36 3.77 -35.05 2.15
N GLU A 37 3.06 -35.99 2.75
CA GLU A 37 1.91 -35.70 3.63
C GLU A 37 2.32 -34.92 4.88
N ARG A 38 3.47 -35.26 5.49
CA ARG A 38 4.03 -34.50 6.61
C ARG A 38 4.44 -33.09 6.20
N GLN A 39 5.06 -32.93 5.03
CA GLN A 39 5.46 -31.62 4.52
C GLN A 39 4.22 -30.75 4.26
N ASN A 40 3.23 -31.26 3.54
CA ASN A 40 1.96 -30.56 3.31
C ASN A 40 1.27 -30.18 4.64
N TYR A 41 1.26 -31.05 5.64
CA TYR A 41 0.67 -30.74 6.95
C TYR A 41 1.41 -29.61 7.68
N LEU A 42 2.75 -29.60 7.63
CA LEU A 42 3.55 -28.53 8.19
C LEU A 42 3.34 -27.21 7.45
N ASP A 43 3.25 -27.26 6.13
CA ASP A 43 3.03 -26.08 5.28
C ASP A 43 1.63 -25.49 5.55
N VAL A 44 0.57 -26.31 5.59
CA VAL A 44 -0.79 -25.86 5.95
C VAL A 44 -0.82 -25.25 7.36
N LYS A 45 -0.12 -25.85 8.32
CA LYS A 45 -0.08 -25.35 9.71
C LYS A 45 0.73 -24.05 9.84
N LEU A 46 1.78 -23.88 9.05
CA LEU A 46 2.52 -22.62 8.95
C LEU A 46 1.67 -21.54 8.28
N GLU A 47 0.98 -21.87 7.18
CA GLU A 47 0.04 -20.96 6.51
C GLU A 47 -1.07 -20.50 7.46
N GLN A 48 -1.63 -21.39 8.26
CA GLN A 48 -2.69 -21.04 9.21
C GLN A 48 -2.18 -20.11 10.31
N ARG A 49 -0.98 -20.35 10.87
CA ARG A 49 -0.37 -19.43 11.84
C ARG A 49 0.02 -18.09 11.23
N HIS A 50 0.53 -18.09 10.00
CA HIS A 50 0.84 -16.84 9.29
C HIS A 50 -0.43 -16.04 9.02
N LYS A 51 -1.52 -16.70 8.62
CA LYS A 51 -2.84 -16.08 8.45
C LYS A 51 -3.36 -15.46 9.75
N GLU A 52 -3.35 -16.21 10.84
CA GLU A 52 -3.77 -15.71 12.16
C GLU A 52 -2.91 -14.53 12.64
N THR A 53 -1.60 -14.57 12.38
CA THR A 53 -0.68 -13.47 12.74
C THR A 53 -0.90 -12.23 11.88
N GLN A 54 -1.07 -12.40 10.56
CA GLN A 54 -1.30 -11.31 9.60
C GLN A 54 -2.67 -10.65 9.79
N ASP A 55 -3.71 -11.43 10.05
CA ASP A 55 -5.05 -10.93 10.35
C ASP A 55 -5.04 -10.14 11.68
N SER A 56 -4.25 -10.58 12.67
CA SER A 56 -4.06 -9.85 13.94
C SER A 56 -3.30 -8.54 13.76
N GLU A 57 -2.15 -8.57 13.06
CA GLU A 57 -1.33 -7.36 12.85
C GLU A 57 -2.05 -6.30 12.01
N GLY A 58 -2.77 -6.72 10.96
CA GLY A 58 -3.59 -5.83 10.14
C GLY A 58 -4.75 -5.21 10.92
N ALA A 59 -5.42 -6.00 11.77
CA ALA A 59 -6.51 -5.53 12.61
C ALA A 59 -6.04 -4.56 13.72
N ASP A 60 -4.85 -4.79 14.29
CA ASP A 60 -4.27 -3.94 15.33
C ASP A 60 -3.79 -2.62 14.75
N TYR A 61 -3.10 -2.65 13.62
CA TYR A 61 -2.70 -1.46 12.89
C TYR A 61 -3.92 -0.62 12.47
N PHE A 62 -4.95 -1.27 11.93
CA PHE A 62 -6.21 -0.62 11.62
C PHE A 62 -6.81 0.06 12.85
N SER A 63 -6.92 -0.68 13.97
CA SER A 63 -7.57 -0.18 15.19
C SER A 63 -6.86 1.04 15.75
N GLN A 64 -5.52 1.04 15.74
CA GLN A 64 -4.72 2.18 16.18
C GLN A 64 -4.89 3.39 15.25
N ALA A 65 -4.69 3.20 13.94
CA ALA A 65 -4.80 4.29 12.96
C ALA A 65 -6.22 4.90 12.92
N PHE A 66 -7.25 4.06 13.02
CA PHE A 66 -8.64 4.50 13.08
C PHE A 66 -8.92 5.32 14.34
N ALA A 67 -8.51 4.82 15.52
CA ALA A 67 -8.71 5.53 16.78
C ALA A 67 -7.97 6.88 16.84
N ASP A 68 -6.76 6.94 16.29
CA ASP A 68 -5.99 8.18 16.21
C ASP A 68 -6.67 9.22 15.32
N LYS A 69 -7.24 8.79 14.18
CA LYS A 69 -7.99 9.68 13.29
C LYS A 69 -9.30 10.17 13.88
N VAL A 70 -10.05 9.30 14.55
CA VAL A 70 -11.25 9.71 15.29
C VAL A 70 -10.90 10.81 16.29
N ARG A 71 -9.87 10.60 17.10
CA ARG A 71 -9.43 11.58 18.12
C ARG A 71 -8.99 12.91 17.50
N GLU A 72 -8.27 12.88 16.39
CA GLU A 72 -7.83 14.08 15.67
C GLU A 72 -9.02 14.92 15.17
N ILE A 73 -10.01 14.26 14.56
CA ILE A 73 -11.22 14.90 14.06
C ILE A 73 -12.03 15.50 15.23
N GLU A 74 -12.22 14.75 16.32
CA GLU A 74 -12.92 15.24 17.52
C GLU A 74 -12.26 16.50 18.09
N VAL A 75 -10.93 16.50 18.21
CA VAL A 75 -10.16 17.66 18.70
C VAL A 75 -10.32 18.86 17.75
N ARG A 76 -10.29 18.68 16.43
CA ARG A 76 -10.50 19.79 15.48
C ARG A 76 -11.91 20.36 15.57
N VAL A 77 -12.94 19.52 15.67
CA VAL A 77 -14.34 19.97 15.85
C VAL A 77 -14.48 20.78 17.15
N LYS A 78 -13.84 20.35 18.25
CA LYS A 78 -13.81 21.07 19.52
C LYS A 78 -13.09 22.41 19.41
N ASN A 79 -11.90 22.43 18.80
CA ASN A 79 -11.10 23.64 18.66
C ASN A 79 -11.83 24.72 17.83
N ILE A 80 -12.51 24.34 16.74
CA ILE A 80 -13.32 25.28 15.95
C ILE A 80 -14.47 25.85 16.79
N SER A 81 -15.13 25.00 17.58
CA SER A 81 -16.19 25.40 18.49
C SER A 81 -15.68 26.40 19.55
N GLU A 82 -14.48 26.20 20.10
CA GLU A 82 -13.88 27.12 21.08
C GLU A 82 -13.36 28.43 20.47
N ILE A 83 -12.76 28.38 19.27
CA ILE A 83 -12.27 29.58 18.56
C ILE A 83 -13.44 30.52 18.22
N SER A 84 -14.57 29.95 17.79
CA SER A 84 -15.79 30.71 17.52
C SER A 84 -16.41 31.35 18.76
N ALA A 85 -16.22 30.76 19.95
CA ALA A 85 -16.72 31.30 21.21
C ALA A 85 -15.90 32.50 21.73
N LYS A 86 -14.63 32.63 21.31
CA LYS A 86 -13.70 33.65 21.82
C LYS A 86 -13.55 34.90 20.92
N LYS A 87 -13.92 34.85 19.64
CA LYS A 87 -13.83 35.99 18.69
C LYS A 87 -15.21 36.56 18.37
N SER A 88 -15.40 37.87 18.54
CA SER A 88 -16.59 38.57 18.06
C SER A 88 -16.67 38.50 16.53
N VAL A 89 -17.85 38.15 16.02
CA VAL A 89 -18.16 37.86 14.62
C VAL A 89 -17.70 38.98 13.67
N GLY A 90 -16.76 38.66 12.77
CA GLY A 90 -16.44 39.44 11.58
C GLY A 90 -16.66 38.62 10.30
N GLU A 91 -16.94 39.25 9.16
CA GLU A 91 -17.26 38.53 7.90
C GLU A 91 -16.17 37.55 7.44
N GLY A 92 -14.89 37.85 7.68
CA GLY A 92 -13.77 36.95 7.37
C GLY A 92 -13.78 35.64 8.17
N THR A 93 -14.21 35.66 9.43
CA THR A 93 -14.26 34.46 10.29
C THR A 93 -15.31 33.44 9.83
N SER A 94 -16.40 33.87 9.19
CA SER A 94 -17.45 32.96 8.71
C SER A 94 -16.99 32.11 7.52
N ILE A 95 -16.12 32.67 6.66
CA ILE A 95 -15.59 31.97 5.48
C ILE A 95 -14.56 30.92 5.92
N ASP A 96 -13.70 31.26 6.88
CA ASP A 96 -12.73 30.32 7.44
C ASP A 96 -13.38 29.16 8.19
N ILE A 97 -14.43 29.42 8.97
CA ILE A 97 -15.20 28.36 9.66
C ILE A 97 -15.84 27.40 8.64
N ALA A 98 -16.44 27.93 7.57
CA ALA A 98 -17.05 27.13 6.52
C ALA A 98 -16.03 26.23 5.79
N ARG A 99 -14.83 26.77 5.50
CA ARG A 99 -13.72 26.00 4.93
C ARG A 99 -13.30 24.86 5.86
N HIS A 100 -13.11 25.14 7.15
CA HIS A 100 -12.71 24.11 8.11
C HIS A 100 -13.75 22.99 8.29
N PHE A 101 -15.04 23.31 8.31
CA PHE A 101 -16.08 22.26 8.33
C PHE A 101 -16.10 21.43 7.04
N THR A 102 -15.80 22.05 5.89
CA THR A 102 -15.67 21.33 4.62
C THR A 102 -14.49 20.35 4.66
N GLU A 103 -13.33 20.80 5.15
CA GLU A 103 -12.14 19.95 5.34
C GLU A 103 -12.43 18.77 6.29
N ILE A 104 -13.05 19.03 7.45
CA ILE A 104 -13.41 17.97 8.40
C ILE A 104 -14.40 16.98 7.80
N THR A 105 -15.37 17.46 7.01
CA THR A 105 -16.33 16.57 6.33
C THR A 105 -15.61 15.65 5.34
N MET A 106 -14.61 16.16 4.61
CA MET A 106 -13.79 15.35 3.71
C MET A 106 -12.94 14.31 4.49
N GLU A 107 -12.37 14.69 5.64
CA GLU A 107 -11.61 13.77 6.49
C GLU A 107 -12.48 12.65 7.06
N ILE A 108 -13.73 12.95 7.46
CA ILE A 108 -14.69 11.92 7.89
C ILE A 108 -15.04 10.97 6.74
N GLN A 109 -15.20 11.49 5.51
CA GLN A 109 -15.43 10.65 4.33
C GLN A 109 -14.23 9.76 3.99
N GLU A 110 -13.01 10.27 4.18
CA GLU A 110 -11.78 9.48 4.02
C GLU A 110 -11.69 8.38 5.08
N LEU A 111 -12.03 8.68 6.34
CA LEU A 111 -12.09 7.70 7.43
C LEU A 111 -13.14 6.61 7.15
N GLN A 112 -14.30 6.97 6.60
CA GLN A 112 -15.32 6.02 6.15
C GLN A 112 -14.79 5.10 5.05
N ARG A 113 -14.06 5.66 4.06
CA ARG A 113 -13.44 4.88 2.99
C ARG A 113 -12.37 3.92 3.53
N TYR A 114 -11.56 4.39 4.48
CA TYR A 114 -10.55 3.57 5.16
C TYR A 114 -11.20 2.36 5.85
N LEU A 115 -12.28 2.58 6.60
CA LEU A 115 -13.06 1.48 7.19
C LEU A 115 -13.54 0.49 6.13
N THR A 116 -14.13 0.95 5.02
CA THR A 116 -14.62 0.08 3.94
C THR A 116 -13.50 -0.78 3.34
N ASN A 117 -12.34 -0.18 3.06
CA ASN A 117 -11.19 -0.88 2.48
C ASN A 117 -10.53 -1.87 3.46
N SER A 118 -10.70 -1.66 4.77
CA SER A 118 -10.13 -2.52 5.81
C SER A 118 -11.10 -3.59 6.33
N THR A 119 -12.33 -3.68 5.81
CA THR A 119 -13.33 -4.65 6.28
C THR A 119 -12.85 -6.10 6.23
N MET A 120 -11.97 -6.45 5.29
CA MET A 120 -11.41 -7.80 5.15
C MET A 120 -10.56 -8.26 6.35
N PHE A 121 -10.08 -7.32 7.17
CA PHE A 121 -9.27 -7.59 8.36
C PHE A 121 -10.07 -7.48 9.67
N LEU A 122 -11.37 -7.18 9.60
CA LEU A 122 -12.17 -6.83 10.77
C LEU A 122 -13.34 -7.79 10.94
N THR A 123 -13.67 -8.06 12.21
CA THR A 123 -14.89 -8.79 12.54
C THR A 123 -16.11 -7.92 12.33
N ASP A 124 -17.27 -8.52 12.04
CA ASP A 124 -18.55 -7.81 11.90
C ASP A 124 -18.86 -6.91 13.10
N PHE A 125 -18.45 -7.33 14.31
CA PHE A 125 -18.59 -6.54 15.51
C PHE A 125 -17.76 -5.25 15.44
N LYS A 126 -16.47 -5.34 15.08
CA LYS A 126 -15.58 -4.19 14.92
C LYS A 126 -16.05 -3.27 13.80
N ILE A 127 -16.51 -3.83 12.68
CA ILE A 127 -17.06 -3.06 11.56
C ILE A 127 -18.25 -2.22 12.02
N LYS A 128 -19.23 -2.82 12.71
CA LYS A 128 -20.39 -2.10 13.23
C LYS A 128 -20.01 -1.03 14.26
N ALA A 129 -19.08 -1.32 15.16
CA ALA A 129 -18.59 -0.35 16.14
C ALA A 129 -17.94 0.86 15.46
N CYS A 130 -17.02 0.63 14.51
CA CYS A 130 -16.36 1.69 13.75
C CYS A 130 -17.36 2.50 12.91
N GLN A 131 -18.33 1.82 12.28
CA GLN A 131 -19.38 2.48 11.51
C GLN A 131 -20.24 3.40 12.39
N SER A 132 -20.56 2.98 13.62
CA SER A 132 -21.25 3.83 14.60
C SER A 132 -20.43 5.08 14.91
N ILE A 133 -19.13 4.92 15.18
CA ILE A 133 -18.23 6.04 15.49
C ILE A 133 -18.17 7.05 14.34
N VAL A 134 -18.08 6.59 13.09
CA VAL A 134 -18.09 7.50 11.92
C VAL A 134 -19.40 8.25 11.80
N ASN A 135 -20.54 7.57 12.02
CA ASN A 135 -21.85 8.21 12.00
C ASN A 135 -21.99 9.27 13.11
N ASP A 136 -21.51 8.95 14.32
CA ASP A 136 -21.52 9.87 15.46
C ASP A 136 -20.63 11.09 15.22
N LEU A 137 -19.47 10.90 14.58
CA LEU A 137 -18.59 12.00 14.12
C LEU A 137 -19.27 12.89 13.08
N MET A 138 -19.93 12.29 12.08
CA MET A 138 -20.71 13.05 11.09
C MET A 138 -21.80 13.89 11.76
N GLN A 139 -22.55 13.30 12.69
CA GLN A 139 -23.60 14.00 13.43
C GLN A 139 -23.01 15.15 14.26
N THR A 140 -21.94 14.89 15.03
CA THR A 140 -21.29 15.90 15.87
C THR A 140 -20.74 17.05 15.04
N CYS A 141 -20.16 16.77 13.87
CA CYS A 141 -19.67 17.77 12.94
C CYS A 141 -20.80 18.66 12.40
N GLU A 142 -21.91 18.07 11.95
CA GLU A 142 -23.05 18.84 11.42
C GLU A 142 -23.77 19.64 12.52
N GLU A 143 -23.88 19.11 13.73
CA GLU A 143 -24.39 19.84 14.89
C GLU A 143 -23.53 21.05 15.24
N ALA A 144 -22.19 20.89 15.27
CA ALA A 144 -21.26 21.98 15.50
C ALA A 144 -21.37 23.03 14.38
N LYS A 145 -21.46 22.60 13.12
CA LYS A 145 -21.64 23.48 11.97
C LYS A 145 -22.94 24.27 12.05
N LEU A 146 -24.07 23.65 12.41
CA LEU A 146 -25.34 24.35 12.54
C LEU A 146 -25.37 25.36 13.70
N LYS A 147 -24.67 25.05 14.81
CA LYS A 147 -24.53 25.98 15.94
C LYS A 147 -23.70 27.21 15.57
N LEU A 148 -22.64 27.03 14.79
CA LEU A 148 -21.71 28.10 14.41
C LEU A 148 -22.11 28.84 13.13
N MET A 149 -22.91 28.20 12.29
CA MET A 149 -23.48 28.76 11.06
C MET A 149 -25.00 28.56 11.01
N PRO A 150 -25.76 29.17 11.94
CA PRO A 150 -27.21 29.11 11.88
C PRO A 150 -27.67 29.77 10.58
N LYS A 151 -28.37 29.00 9.73
CA LYS A 151 -28.96 29.52 8.50
C LYS A 151 -29.79 30.75 8.86
N LYS A 152 -29.50 31.91 8.23
CA LYS A 152 -30.36 33.08 8.34
C LYS A 152 -31.79 32.62 8.02
N LYS A 153 -32.68 32.64 9.01
CA LYS A 153 -34.11 32.41 8.76
C LYS A 153 -34.53 33.49 7.78
N PHE A 154 -34.91 33.09 6.57
CA PHE A 154 -35.62 33.94 5.64
C PHE A 154 -36.82 34.52 6.38
N GLY A 155 -36.68 35.76 6.84
CA GLY A 155 -37.78 36.56 7.33
C GLY A 155 -38.62 36.95 6.13
N PHE A 156 -39.58 36.10 5.75
CA PHE A 156 -40.69 36.49 4.90
C PHE A 156 -41.58 37.47 5.70
N SER A 157 -41.18 38.73 5.78
CA SER A 157 -42.11 39.82 6.04
C SER A 157 -42.55 40.36 4.69
N GLY A 158 -43.76 39.97 4.28
CA GLY A 158 -44.37 40.48 3.07
C GLY A 158 -44.87 41.90 3.25
N ARG A 159 -44.39 42.83 2.42
CA ARG A 159 -45.26 43.76 1.67
C ARG A 159 -44.48 44.43 0.53
N LYS A 160 -45.05 44.40 -0.67
CA LYS A 160 -44.61 45.16 -1.85
C LYS A 160 -44.62 46.67 -1.55
N VAL A 161 -43.64 47.41 -2.08
CA VAL A 161 -43.79 48.56 -3.00
C VAL A 161 -42.39 49.19 -3.21
N THR A 162 -41.94 49.26 -4.47
CA THR A 162 -40.89 50.16 -4.99
C THR A 162 -41.54 51.52 -5.33
N PRO A 163 -40.85 52.70 -5.23
CA PRO A 163 -39.73 53.03 -6.12
C PRO A 163 -38.54 53.81 -5.50
N LYS A 164 -37.38 53.68 -6.19
CA LYS A 164 -36.10 54.43 -6.09
C LYS A 164 -36.29 55.95 -6.38
N PRO A 165 -35.34 56.89 -6.09
CA PRO A 165 -33.91 56.76 -6.42
C PRO A 165 -32.83 57.50 -5.57
N SER A 166 -31.57 57.16 -5.92
CA SER A 166 -30.30 57.93 -5.91
C SER A 166 -29.63 58.35 -4.59
N LEU A 167 -28.36 57.99 -4.42
CA LEU A 167 -27.16 58.82 -4.66
C LEU A 167 -25.88 58.10 -4.17
N ASN A 168 -24.88 57.96 -5.05
CA ASN A 168 -23.45 57.76 -4.76
C ASN A 168 -22.85 59.09 -4.22
N PRO A 169 -21.54 59.27 -3.88
CA PRO A 169 -20.37 58.36 -3.82
C PRO A 169 -19.41 58.65 -2.62
N LYS A 170 -18.18 58.10 -2.68
CA LYS A 170 -16.88 58.63 -2.20
C LYS A 170 -16.25 57.95 -0.96
N LEU A 171 -15.11 57.28 -1.16
CA LEU A 171 -13.70 57.72 -0.91
C LEU A 171 -13.32 57.40 0.55
N ALA A 172 -12.12 56.99 0.93
CA ALA A 172 -10.86 56.59 0.33
C ALA A 172 -9.93 56.21 1.52
N LYS A 173 -8.87 55.43 1.26
CA LYS A 173 -7.50 55.43 1.86
C LYS A 173 -7.38 55.56 3.39
N SER A 174 -6.62 54.71 4.08
CA SER A 174 -5.15 54.75 4.30
C SER A 174 -4.92 53.92 5.59
N ASP A 175 -3.79 53.37 6.00
CA ASP A 175 -2.39 53.33 5.57
C ASP A 175 -1.73 52.21 6.41
N ASN A 176 -0.52 51.84 5.98
CA ASN A 176 0.46 50.90 6.53
C ASN A 176 0.69 50.93 8.05
N LEU A 177 1.33 49.87 8.58
CA LEU A 177 2.63 49.95 9.26
C LEU A 177 3.28 48.56 9.47
N ASP A 178 4.56 48.52 9.13
CA ASP A 178 5.54 47.43 9.23
C ASP A 178 5.90 47.01 10.67
N GLY A 179 6.54 45.84 10.83
CA GLY A 179 7.35 45.55 12.03
C GLY A 179 7.72 44.07 12.24
N VAL A 180 8.94 43.73 11.85
CA VAL A 180 9.70 42.46 12.00
C VAL A 180 10.06 42.13 13.46
N ASP A 181 10.09 40.85 13.87
CA ASP A 181 11.30 40.11 14.32
C ASP A 181 11.02 38.67 14.81
N ASN A 182 12.05 37.83 14.67
CA ASN A 182 12.20 36.40 14.83
C ASN A 182 12.06 35.84 16.26
N SER A 183 11.67 34.56 16.34
CA SER A 183 12.35 33.60 17.23
C SER A 183 12.04 32.15 16.82
N GLU A 184 13.10 31.39 16.55
CA GLU A 184 13.11 29.93 16.48
C GLU A 184 12.90 29.31 17.88
N LEU A 185 12.34 28.10 17.94
CA LEU A 185 12.80 26.88 18.67
C LEU A 185 11.63 25.88 18.93
N PRO A 186 11.92 24.59 19.23
CA PRO A 186 11.41 23.44 18.48
C PRO A 186 10.46 22.57 19.33
N ALA A 187 9.62 21.76 18.69
CA ALA A 187 9.09 20.56 19.32
C ALA A 187 8.47 19.62 18.29
N ALA A 188 8.94 18.37 18.32
CA ALA A 188 8.25 17.22 17.77
C ALA A 188 6.80 17.17 18.27
N VAL A 189 5.85 17.14 17.36
CA VAL A 189 4.48 16.69 17.62
C VAL A 189 4.06 15.81 16.44
N CYS A 190 3.81 14.54 16.74
CA CYS A 190 3.25 13.54 15.85
C CYS A 190 1.99 14.07 15.15
N SER A 191 2.12 14.40 13.88
CA SER A 191 1.00 14.57 12.96
C SER A 191 0.70 13.20 12.36
N SER A 192 -0.24 12.46 12.95
CA SER A 192 -0.82 11.24 12.41
C SER A 192 -1.72 11.52 11.19
N LYS A 193 -1.19 12.25 10.20
CA LYS A 193 -1.56 12.03 8.79
C LYS A 193 -0.90 10.72 8.39
N VAL A 194 -1.61 9.84 7.69
CA VAL A 194 -0.90 8.87 6.83
C VAL A 194 -0.09 9.76 5.88
N ASN A 195 1.19 9.91 6.18
CA ASN A 195 2.05 10.78 5.42
C ASN A 195 2.42 10.01 4.17
N TRP A 196 1.53 10.08 3.18
CA TRP A 196 1.81 9.59 1.84
C TRP A 196 3.10 10.23 1.37
N THR A 197 4.14 9.42 1.24
CA THR A 197 5.43 9.87 0.73
C THR A 197 5.25 10.51 -0.64
N LEU A 198 4.39 9.90 -1.48
CA LEU A 198 3.97 10.44 -2.76
C LEU A 198 2.46 10.27 -2.92
N CYS A 199 1.73 11.36 -3.18
CA CYS A 199 0.31 11.25 -3.49
C CYS A 199 -0.18 12.24 -4.55
N ASN A 200 -1.25 11.86 -5.24
CA ASN A 200 -2.00 12.70 -6.16
C ASN A 200 -1.10 13.36 -7.22
N ARG A 201 -0.26 12.55 -7.88
CA ARG A 201 0.64 13.00 -8.96
C ARG A 201 0.19 12.46 -10.30
N THR A 202 0.46 13.21 -11.37
CA THR A 202 0.09 12.81 -12.72
C THR A 202 1.12 13.28 -13.73
N ASN A 203 1.49 12.42 -14.69
CA ASN A 203 2.46 12.74 -15.76
C ASN A 203 3.83 13.18 -15.22
N GLU A 204 4.28 12.59 -14.12
CA GLU A 204 5.49 13.02 -13.41
C GLU A 204 6.54 11.90 -13.34
N TYR A 205 7.81 12.28 -13.54
CA TYR A 205 8.96 11.44 -13.22
C TYR A 205 9.47 11.85 -11.84
N ILE A 206 9.61 10.87 -10.94
CA ILE A 206 9.96 11.07 -9.55
C ILE A 206 11.08 10.10 -9.21
N CYS A 207 12.18 10.60 -8.65
CA CYS A 207 13.28 9.78 -8.15
C CYS A 207 13.58 10.17 -6.70
N LEU A 208 13.38 9.23 -5.78
CA LEU A 208 13.73 9.36 -4.36
C LEU A 208 15.01 8.56 -4.12
N ALA A 209 15.99 9.17 -3.46
CA ALA A 209 17.29 8.54 -3.20
C ALA A 209 17.84 8.88 -1.81
N GLY A 210 18.83 8.10 -1.36
CA GLY A 210 19.58 8.37 -0.12
C GLY A 210 18.68 8.38 1.12
N ASP A 211 18.82 9.40 1.97
CA ASP A 211 18.07 9.54 3.22
C ASP A 211 16.54 9.59 3.02
N ALA A 212 16.05 9.91 1.82
CA ALA A 212 14.62 9.89 1.54
C ALA A 212 14.03 8.47 1.52
N VAL A 213 14.87 7.45 1.25
CA VAL A 213 14.48 6.04 1.11
C VAL A 213 15.03 5.17 2.24
N HIS A 214 16.27 5.46 2.67
CA HIS A 214 17.02 4.60 3.59
C HIS A 214 16.25 4.30 4.89
N SER A 215 15.95 3.01 5.10
CA SER A 215 15.24 2.48 6.28
C SER A 215 13.88 3.13 6.55
N LYS A 216 13.23 3.69 5.52
CA LYS A 216 11.91 4.34 5.64
C LYS A 216 10.81 3.50 5.01
N ASP A 217 9.62 3.62 5.59
CA ASP A 217 8.40 3.06 5.02
C ASP A 217 7.82 4.05 4.03
N ILE A 218 7.76 3.64 2.76
CA ILE A 218 7.37 4.50 1.64
C ILE A 218 5.92 4.18 1.26
N THR A 219 5.09 5.20 1.24
CA THR A 219 3.67 5.07 0.88
C THR A 219 3.36 5.92 -0.35
N ILE A 220 2.78 5.30 -1.36
CA ILE A 220 2.48 5.90 -2.66
C ILE A 220 1.00 5.71 -2.95
N ALA A 221 0.25 6.79 -3.23
CA ALA A 221 -1.17 6.69 -3.55
C ALA A 221 -1.63 7.62 -4.67
N ASN A 222 -2.64 7.21 -5.43
CA ASN A 222 -3.33 8.06 -6.41
C ASN A 222 -2.38 8.66 -7.46
N LEU A 223 -1.48 7.84 -8.02
CA LEU A 223 -0.61 8.24 -9.12
C LEU A 223 -1.21 7.81 -10.46
N LYS A 224 -1.06 8.66 -11.47
CA LYS A 224 -1.50 8.37 -12.84
C LYS A 224 -0.44 8.72 -13.87
N ASN A 225 -0.07 7.77 -14.73
CA ASN A 225 0.95 7.96 -15.75
C ASN A 225 2.25 8.56 -15.17
N CYS A 226 2.76 7.96 -14.09
CA CYS A 226 3.97 8.40 -13.42
C CYS A 226 5.09 7.36 -13.55
N PHE A 227 6.33 7.83 -13.54
CA PHE A 227 7.52 6.99 -13.50
C PHE A 227 8.26 7.28 -12.19
N VAL A 228 8.26 6.32 -11.27
CA VAL A 228 8.78 6.49 -9.91
C VAL A 228 9.95 5.55 -9.68
N GLU A 229 11.06 6.10 -9.19
CA GLU A 229 12.26 5.36 -8.83
C GLU A 229 12.59 5.58 -7.36
N LEU A 230 12.80 4.49 -6.62
CA LEU A 230 13.22 4.51 -5.21
C LEU A 230 14.62 3.89 -5.16
N GLN A 231 15.65 4.72 -5.07
CA GLN A 231 17.05 4.33 -5.03
C GLN A 231 17.56 4.32 -3.57
N GLY A 232 17.58 3.15 -2.97
CA GLY A 232 17.99 2.97 -1.58
C GLY A 232 17.31 1.77 -0.92
N PRO A 233 17.75 1.37 0.28
CA PRO A 233 17.17 0.25 1.00
C PRO A 233 15.93 0.73 1.77
N ALA A 234 14.74 0.55 1.20
CA ALA A 234 13.48 0.91 1.85
C ALA A 234 13.13 -0.08 2.97
N GLY A 235 12.42 0.36 4.00
CA GLY A 235 11.89 -0.51 5.06
C GLY A 235 10.75 -1.39 4.53
N SER A 236 9.64 -0.76 4.16
CA SER A 236 8.54 -1.34 3.39
C SER A 236 8.06 -0.36 2.32
N VAL A 237 7.37 -0.88 1.31
CA VAL A 237 6.75 -0.05 0.26
C VAL A 237 5.28 -0.43 0.13
N GLN A 238 4.41 0.59 0.15
CA GLN A 238 2.98 0.45 -0.07
C GLN A 238 2.56 1.31 -1.27
N ILE A 239 1.89 0.71 -2.25
CA ILE A 239 1.42 1.38 -3.47
C ILE A 239 -0.09 1.17 -3.59
N SER A 240 -0.85 2.25 -3.74
CA SER A 240 -2.31 2.18 -3.75
C SER A 240 -2.93 3.03 -4.85
N HIS A 241 -3.98 2.53 -5.51
CA HIS A 241 -4.80 3.31 -6.45
C HIS A 241 -3.98 3.99 -7.56
N CYS A 242 -3.11 3.23 -8.24
CA CYS A 242 -2.21 3.75 -9.27
C CYS A 242 -2.59 3.22 -10.66
N SER A 243 -2.46 4.06 -11.69
CA SER A 243 -2.80 3.68 -13.07
C SER A 243 -1.76 4.15 -14.07
N ASP A 244 -1.42 3.30 -15.04
CA ASP A 244 -0.46 3.61 -16.11
C ASP A 244 0.95 3.98 -15.57
N CYS A 245 1.33 3.48 -14.40
CA CYS A 245 2.55 3.87 -13.70
C CYS A 245 3.67 2.83 -13.83
N THR A 246 4.92 3.30 -13.77
CA THR A 246 6.11 2.45 -13.61
C THR A 246 6.75 2.74 -12.26
N PHE A 247 6.97 1.71 -11.45
CA PHE A 247 7.62 1.79 -10.14
C PHE A 247 8.89 0.93 -10.16
N LEU A 248 10.05 1.53 -9.92
CA LEU A 248 11.32 0.83 -9.79
C LEU A 248 11.87 1.04 -8.38
N CYS A 249 11.77 0.00 -7.57
CA CYS A 249 12.24 -0.02 -6.20
C CYS A 249 13.58 -0.74 -6.14
N GLY A 250 14.54 -0.13 -5.45
CA GLY A 250 15.68 -0.85 -4.90
C GLY A 250 15.27 -1.92 -3.88
N PRO A 251 16.25 -2.50 -3.17
CA PRO A 251 16.03 -3.55 -2.18
C PRO A 251 15.11 -3.08 -1.04
N ILE A 252 14.04 -3.81 -0.78
CA ILE A 252 13.08 -3.53 0.28
C ILE A 252 13.31 -4.54 1.40
N ALA A 253 13.68 -4.06 2.58
CA ALA A 253 14.08 -4.89 3.70
C ALA A 253 12.98 -5.87 4.15
N ARG A 254 11.71 -5.46 4.07
CA ARG A 254 10.57 -6.27 4.51
C ARG A 254 9.64 -6.62 3.35
N SER A 255 8.64 -5.78 3.09
CA SER A 255 7.53 -6.13 2.22
C SER A 255 7.18 -5.04 1.21
N LEU A 256 6.70 -5.50 0.05
CA LEU A 256 5.97 -4.70 -0.91
C LEU A 256 4.49 -5.09 -0.85
N PHE A 257 3.63 -4.12 -0.56
CA PHE A 257 2.18 -4.25 -0.69
C PHE A 257 1.67 -3.32 -1.78
N ALA A 258 0.91 -3.85 -2.73
CA ALA A 258 0.31 -3.05 -3.78
C ALA A 258 -1.18 -3.39 -3.95
N ASP A 259 -2.04 -2.39 -3.99
CA ASP A 259 -3.48 -2.55 -4.22
C ASP A 259 -4.03 -1.55 -5.24
N PHE A 260 -5.07 -1.96 -5.96
CA PHE A 260 -5.72 -1.14 -7.00
C PHE A 260 -4.74 -0.54 -8.02
N CYS A 261 -3.76 -1.35 -8.45
CA CYS A 261 -2.83 -0.98 -9.50
C CYS A 261 -3.35 -1.49 -10.86
N ASN A 262 -3.49 -0.61 -11.84
CA ASN A 262 -3.99 -0.97 -13.17
C ASN A 262 -3.03 -0.53 -14.28
N ASN A 263 -2.67 -1.45 -15.18
CA ASN A 263 -1.72 -1.19 -16.26
C ASN A 263 -0.37 -0.65 -15.73
N CYS A 264 0.17 -1.27 -14.68
CA CYS A 264 1.40 -0.81 -14.03
C CYS A 264 2.58 -1.76 -14.27
N SER A 265 3.79 -1.20 -14.35
CA SER A 265 5.04 -1.97 -14.29
C SER A 265 5.69 -1.81 -12.92
N LEU A 266 6.03 -2.89 -12.22
CA LEU A 266 6.63 -2.87 -10.88
C LEU A 266 7.94 -3.65 -10.89
N GLY A 267 9.07 -3.01 -10.60
CA GLY A 267 10.33 -3.67 -10.30
C GLY A 267 10.63 -3.60 -8.82
N ALA A 268 10.75 -4.74 -8.14
CA ALA A 268 11.07 -4.77 -6.72
C ALA A 268 11.84 -6.02 -6.29
N ALA A 269 12.79 -5.82 -5.38
CA ALA A 269 13.43 -6.88 -4.60
C ALA A 269 12.96 -6.77 -3.15
N CYS A 270 12.38 -7.82 -2.56
CA CYS A 270 11.81 -7.79 -1.21
C CYS A 270 11.84 -9.17 -0.53
N GLN A 271 11.46 -9.25 0.75
CA GLN A 271 11.23 -10.55 1.39
C GLN A 271 9.86 -11.11 1.02
N GLN A 272 8.84 -10.25 1.05
CA GLN A 272 7.45 -10.63 0.80
C GLN A 272 6.80 -9.64 -0.16
N MET A 273 6.04 -10.16 -1.11
CA MET A 273 5.21 -9.35 -2.02
C MET A 273 3.75 -9.75 -1.89
N ARG A 274 2.86 -8.76 -1.78
CA ARG A 274 1.42 -8.97 -1.88
C ARG A 274 0.80 -7.97 -2.83
N LEU A 275 0.09 -8.47 -3.84
CA LEU A 275 -0.68 -7.68 -4.79
C LEU A 275 -2.17 -7.97 -4.62
N HIS A 276 -2.99 -6.93 -4.56
CA HIS A 276 -4.43 -7.04 -4.34
C HIS A 276 -5.24 -6.22 -5.36
N SER A 277 -6.42 -6.69 -5.78
CA SER A 277 -7.36 -5.94 -6.64
C SER A 277 -6.72 -5.23 -7.84
N SER A 278 -5.74 -5.86 -8.47
CA SER A 278 -4.90 -5.22 -9.50
C SER A 278 -5.00 -5.94 -10.83
N SER A 279 -4.84 -5.21 -11.93
CA SER A 279 -5.00 -5.78 -13.27
C SER A 279 -3.97 -5.28 -14.26
N GLN A 280 -3.59 -6.15 -15.20
CA GLN A 280 -2.65 -5.81 -16.28
C GLN A 280 -1.31 -5.29 -15.74
N CYS A 281 -0.81 -5.91 -14.68
CA CYS A 281 0.45 -5.51 -14.07
C CYS A 281 1.59 -6.43 -14.50
N GLN A 282 2.73 -5.83 -14.84
CA GLN A 282 3.95 -6.55 -15.14
C GLN A 282 4.95 -6.35 -13.99
N ILE A 283 5.35 -7.43 -13.34
CA ILE A 283 6.14 -7.41 -12.11
C ILE A 283 7.48 -8.08 -12.34
N TYR A 284 8.55 -7.32 -12.16
CA TYR A 284 9.94 -7.74 -12.19
C TYR A 284 10.37 -7.98 -10.75
N LEU A 285 10.39 -9.24 -10.33
CA LEU A 285 10.39 -9.61 -8.93
C LEU A 285 11.66 -10.37 -8.52
N HIS A 286 12.20 -9.97 -7.36
CA HIS A 286 13.07 -10.79 -6.55
C HIS A 286 12.42 -10.93 -5.18
N VAL A 287 12.12 -12.16 -4.77
CA VAL A 287 11.43 -12.41 -3.50
C VAL A 287 12.10 -13.55 -2.75
N THR A 288 12.53 -13.32 -1.51
CA THR A 288 13.25 -14.36 -0.74
C THR A 288 12.30 -15.32 -0.02
N CYS A 289 11.10 -14.85 0.37
CA CYS A 289 10.09 -15.67 1.03
C CYS A 289 8.98 -16.07 0.06
N ARG A 290 7.96 -15.21 -0.11
CA ARG A 290 6.74 -15.54 -0.85
C ARG A 290 6.14 -14.33 -1.56
N ALA A 291 5.57 -14.58 -2.74
CA ALA A 291 4.73 -13.63 -3.47
C ALA A 291 3.28 -14.13 -3.48
N ILE A 292 2.33 -13.24 -3.17
CA ILE A 292 0.90 -13.54 -3.10
C ILE A 292 0.15 -12.55 -3.99
N ILE A 293 -0.81 -13.06 -4.76
CA ILE A 293 -1.80 -12.25 -5.46
C ILE A 293 -3.21 -12.60 -4.98
N GLU A 294 -4.10 -11.62 -4.95
CA GLU A 294 -5.49 -11.75 -4.53
C GLU A 294 -6.37 -10.81 -5.35
N ASP A 295 -7.51 -11.29 -5.86
CA ASP A 295 -8.40 -10.53 -6.74
C ASP A 295 -7.70 -9.82 -7.93
N CYS A 296 -6.64 -10.46 -8.45
CA CYS A 296 -5.83 -9.93 -9.54
C CYS A 296 -6.15 -10.57 -10.88
N LYS A 297 -5.86 -9.88 -12.00
CA LYS A 297 -6.06 -10.40 -13.36
C LYS A 297 -4.95 -9.96 -14.31
N HIS A 298 -4.54 -10.83 -15.24
CA HIS A 298 -3.51 -10.55 -16.23
C HIS A 298 -2.20 -10.05 -15.60
N ILE A 299 -1.70 -10.80 -14.62
CA ILE A 299 -0.43 -10.50 -13.97
C ILE A 299 0.70 -11.22 -14.72
N GLU A 300 1.73 -10.47 -15.08
CA GLU A 300 2.93 -10.99 -15.72
C GLU A 300 4.09 -10.92 -14.73
N ILE A 301 4.79 -12.04 -14.54
CA ILE A 301 5.93 -12.10 -13.63
C ILE A 301 7.22 -12.36 -14.41
N ALA A 302 8.24 -11.57 -14.14
CA ALA A 302 9.57 -11.64 -14.73
C ALA A 302 10.66 -11.51 -13.65
N PRO A 303 11.91 -11.91 -13.92
CA PRO A 303 13.00 -11.71 -12.98
C PRO A 303 13.29 -10.22 -12.79
N TYR A 304 13.55 -9.82 -11.54
CA TYR A 304 14.04 -8.47 -11.22
C TYR A 304 15.36 -8.15 -11.93
N ASN A 305 15.43 -7.00 -12.58
CA ASN A 305 16.59 -6.55 -13.35
C ASN A 305 16.85 -5.03 -13.22
N TYR A 306 16.29 -4.38 -12.21
CA TYR A 306 16.57 -2.97 -11.96
C TYR A 306 17.91 -2.82 -11.24
N ASP A 307 18.73 -1.90 -11.74
CA ASP A 307 20.11 -1.70 -11.33
C ASP A 307 20.43 -0.20 -11.27
N TYR A 308 21.25 0.19 -10.30
CA TYR A 308 21.76 1.54 -10.09
C TYR A 308 23.04 1.49 -9.24
N SER A 309 23.79 2.59 -9.20
CA SER A 309 25.18 2.62 -8.72
C SER A 309 25.44 2.03 -7.33
N SER A 310 24.48 2.11 -6.40
CA SER A 310 24.61 1.61 -5.01
C SER A 310 23.79 0.36 -4.71
N ILE A 311 23.27 -0.33 -5.73
CA ILE A 311 22.35 -1.47 -5.53
C ILE A 311 22.95 -2.58 -4.65
N GLU A 312 24.24 -2.88 -4.80
CA GLU A 312 24.93 -3.98 -4.09
C GLU A 312 24.97 -3.74 -2.58
N ASP A 313 25.31 -2.50 -2.18
CA ASP A 313 25.34 -2.08 -0.78
C ASP A 313 23.93 -2.04 -0.19
N ASP A 314 22.94 -1.66 -0.99
CA ASP A 314 21.54 -1.61 -0.56
C ASP A 314 20.96 -3.03 -0.35
N PHE A 315 21.34 -4.02 -1.15
CA PHE A 315 20.94 -5.43 -0.93
C PHE A 315 21.51 -5.95 0.38
N SER A 316 22.76 -5.61 0.67
CA SER A 316 23.45 -5.96 1.91
C SER A 316 22.76 -5.30 3.11
N THR A 317 22.45 -4.01 3.00
CA THR A 317 21.76 -3.24 4.05
C THR A 317 20.35 -3.74 4.32
N ALA A 318 19.59 -4.06 3.26
CA ALA A 318 18.25 -4.62 3.35
C ALA A 318 18.23 -6.08 3.84
N SER A 319 19.40 -6.72 4.01
CA SER A 319 19.54 -8.12 4.41
C SER A 319 18.82 -9.09 3.46
N LEU A 320 18.80 -8.78 2.17
CA LEU A 320 18.23 -9.63 1.13
C LEU A 320 19.33 -10.50 0.49
N ASN A 321 19.15 -11.82 0.54
CA ASN A 321 20.05 -12.75 -0.12
C ASN A 321 19.69 -12.87 -1.61
N LYS A 322 20.61 -12.46 -2.50
CA LYS A 322 20.44 -12.53 -3.96
C LYS A 322 20.36 -13.95 -4.53
N GLU A 323 20.92 -14.92 -3.82
CA GLU A 323 20.89 -16.33 -4.22
C GLU A 323 19.52 -16.97 -3.96
N LEU A 324 18.70 -16.37 -3.11
CA LEU A 324 17.37 -16.86 -2.75
C LEU A 324 16.29 -16.06 -3.46
N ASN A 325 15.82 -16.56 -4.61
CA ASN A 325 14.80 -15.90 -5.39
C ASN A 325 13.66 -16.85 -5.83
N ASN A 326 12.50 -16.69 -5.19
CA ASN A 326 11.29 -17.48 -5.39
C ASN A 326 10.28 -16.81 -6.34
N TYR A 327 10.70 -15.89 -7.22
CA TYR A 327 9.76 -15.16 -8.10
C TYR A 327 8.90 -16.04 -9.01
N LYS A 328 9.29 -17.30 -9.23
CA LYS A 328 8.53 -18.26 -10.04
C LYS A 328 7.39 -18.95 -9.28
N ASP A 329 7.35 -18.82 -7.96
CA ASP A 329 6.37 -19.44 -7.07
C ASP A 329 5.44 -18.37 -6.48
N VAL A 330 4.42 -17.99 -7.26
CA VAL A 330 3.43 -16.99 -6.88
C VAL A 330 2.14 -17.68 -6.46
N ALA A 331 1.70 -17.44 -5.23
CA ALA A 331 0.46 -17.98 -4.71
C ALA A 331 -0.72 -17.08 -5.11
N ASP A 332 -1.68 -17.63 -5.84
CA ASP A 332 -2.96 -16.97 -6.08
C ASP A 332 -3.97 -17.41 -5.02
N PHE A 333 -4.28 -16.50 -4.10
CA PHE A 333 -5.10 -16.79 -2.92
C PHE A 333 -6.53 -17.22 -3.28
N ASN A 334 -7.08 -16.69 -4.36
CA ASN A 334 -8.45 -16.99 -4.78
C ASN A 334 -8.54 -18.22 -5.71
N TRP A 335 -7.40 -18.83 -6.04
CA TRP A 335 -7.34 -20.00 -6.89
C TRP A 335 -7.17 -21.30 -6.10
N LEU A 336 -8.29 -21.97 -5.82
CA LEU A 336 -8.33 -23.17 -4.97
C LEU A 336 -8.05 -24.49 -5.72
N SER A 337 -7.73 -24.44 -7.02
CA SER A 337 -7.51 -25.65 -7.83
C SER A 337 -6.03 -26.03 -7.83
N PRO A 338 -5.60 -27.09 -7.12
CA PRO A 338 -4.19 -27.46 -7.03
C PRO A 338 -3.63 -28.09 -8.31
N ASP A 339 -4.50 -28.69 -9.14
CA ASP A 339 -4.09 -29.45 -10.33
C ASP A 339 -3.97 -28.58 -11.60
N VAL A 340 -4.45 -27.34 -11.53
CA VAL A 340 -4.49 -26.41 -12.68
C VAL A 340 -3.80 -25.12 -12.29
N PRO A 341 -2.84 -24.61 -13.07
CA PRO A 341 -2.21 -23.33 -12.77
C PRO A 341 -3.25 -22.20 -12.79
N SER A 342 -3.07 -21.20 -11.93
CA SER A 342 -3.95 -20.03 -11.92
C SER A 342 -3.95 -19.35 -13.31
N PRO A 343 -5.13 -18.94 -13.83
CA PRO A 343 -5.22 -18.16 -15.05
C PRO A 343 -4.91 -16.67 -14.83
N ASN A 344 -4.82 -16.22 -13.58
CA ASN A 344 -4.70 -14.80 -13.23
C ASN A 344 -3.27 -14.27 -13.38
N TRP A 345 -2.28 -15.16 -13.41
CA TRP A 345 -0.88 -14.80 -13.57
C TRP A 345 -0.11 -15.80 -14.42
N HIS A 346 1.00 -15.35 -15.01
CA HIS A 346 1.93 -16.23 -15.70
C HIS A 346 3.34 -15.65 -15.74
N LEU A 347 4.31 -16.51 -16.01
CA LEU A 347 5.69 -16.10 -16.28
C LEU A 347 5.82 -15.57 -17.70
N VAL A 348 6.57 -14.48 -17.87
CA VAL A 348 6.90 -13.92 -19.19
C VAL A 348 7.80 -14.90 -19.94
N LYS A 349 7.31 -15.48 -21.04
CA LYS A 349 7.97 -16.58 -21.77
C LYS A 349 9.21 -16.17 -22.57
N ASN A 350 9.25 -14.93 -23.07
CA ASN A 350 10.31 -14.38 -23.92
C ASN A 350 10.69 -12.99 -23.41
N CYS A 351 11.35 -12.90 -22.26
CA CYS A 351 11.70 -11.62 -21.66
C CYS A 351 13.07 -11.14 -22.20
N PRO A 352 13.14 -10.27 -23.23
CA PRO A 352 14.32 -9.42 -23.33
C PRO A 352 14.36 -8.59 -22.05
N SER A 353 15.52 -8.56 -21.39
CA SER A 353 15.72 -7.73 -20.20
C SER A 353 15.23 -6.32 -20.50
N VAL A 354 14.19 -5.86 -19.79
CA VAL A 354 13.67 -4.51 -20.03
C VAL A 354 14.76 -3.51 -19.75
N ASN A 355 15.01 -2.64 -20.73
CA ASN A 355 15.91 -1.52 -20.58
C ASN A 355 15.18 -0.37 -19.86
N TRP A 356 15.34 -0.33 -18.53
CA TRP A 356 14.72 0.71 -17.70
C TRP A 356 15.18 2.12 -18.06
N ASN A 357 16.43 2.28 -18.53
CA ASN A 357 16.93 3.57 -18.99
C ASN A 357 16.18 4.02 -20.24
N GLU A 358 15.96 3.13 -21.20
CA GLU A 358 15.19 3.43 -22.41
C GLU A 358 13.74 3.78 -22.07
N LYS A 359 13.06 2.98 -21.22
CA LYS A 359 11.71 3.31 -20.74
C LYS A 359 11.63 4.66 -20.04
N ARG A 360 12.65 5.01 -19.24
CA ARG A 360 12.73 6.32 -18.57
C ARG A 360 12.85 7.45 -19.59
N GLN A 361 13.74 7.31 -20.58
CA GLN A 361 13.91 8.31 -21.65
C GLN A 361 12.64 8.45 -22.50
N GLU A 362 11.99 7.34 -22.84
CA GLU A 362 10.73 7.34 -23.57
C GLU A 362 9.65 8.10 -22.78
N PHE A 363 9.50 7.83 -21.49
CA PHE A 363 8.57 8.55 -20.63
C PHE A 363 8.87 10.06 -20.60
N LEU A 364 10.13 10.45 -20.43
CA LEU A 364 10.55 11.85 -20.41
C LEU A 364 10.30 12.56 -21.74
N SER A 365 10.58 11.91 -22.87
CA SER A 365 10.34 12.49 -24.21
C SER A 365 8.85 12.76 -24.47
N ARG A 366 7.99 11.78 -24.21
CA ARG A 366 6.52 11.92 -24.34
C ARG A 366 5.97 13.05 -23.47
N ARG A 367 6.59 13.32 -22.32
CA ARG A 367 6.20 14.43 -21.45
C ARG A 367 6.52 15.79 -22.06
N VAL A 368 7.68 15.94 -22.70
CA VAL A 368 8.09 17.20 -23.36
C VAL A 368 7.17 17.52 -24.54
N ASP A 369 6.81 16.51 -25.35
CA ASP A 369 5.91 16.68 -26.49
C ASP A 369 4.51 17.14 -26.04
N ASN A 370 3.98 16.54 -24.97
CA ASN A 370 2.68 16.91 -24.41
C ASN A 370 2.67 18.24 -23.66
N ALA A 371 3.82 18.75 -23.22
CA ALA A 371 3.94 20.07 -22.60
C ALA A 371 4.14 21.20 -23.63
N SER A 372 4.45 20.84 -24.89
CA SER A 372 4.67 21.78 -26.00
C SER A 372 3.42 22.02 -26.87
N LEU A 373 2.33 21.32 -26.54
CA LEU A 373 0.97 21.48 -27.08
C LEU A 373 0.10 22.21 -26.05
#